data_AF-A0A920SHF5-F1
#
_entry.id   AF-A0A920SHF5-F1
#
_cell.length_a   1.000
_cell.length_b   1.000
_cell.length_c   1.000
_cell.angle_alpha   90.00
_cell.angle_beta   90.00
_cell.angle_gamma   90.00
#
_symmetry.space_group_name_H-M   'P 1'
#
loop_
_entity.id
_entity.type
_entity.pdbx_description
1 polymer ?
#
loop_
_entity_poly.entity_id
_entity_poly.type
_entity_poly.pdbx_seq_one_letter_code
_entity_poly.pdbx_strand_id
1 'polypeptide(L)' 'MIGGSQGVSTDNDVTFLGRGGSDTTAVAIAHALGADACELYTDVTGVFTTDPRVVPTARRCPTSRSTSCSR' A
#
# COMPACT_ATOMS: atom_id res chain seq x y z
N MET A 1 2.31 14.21 -10.47
CA MET A 1 1.39 13.67 -9.43
C MET A 1 0.31 12.89 -10.14
N ILE A 2 0.04 11.65 -9.72
CA ILE A 2 -0.99 10.78 -10.31
C ILE A 2 -2.03 10.48 -9.21
N GLY A 3 -3.32 10.51 -9.55
CA GLY A 3 -4.39 10.11 -8.64
C GLY A 3 -4.37 8.61 -8.37
N GLY A 4 -4.48 8.21 -7.10
CA GLY A 4 -4.57 6.81 -6.71
C GLY A 4 -6.00 6.28 -6.70
N SER A 5 -6.16 4.96 -6.71
CA SER A 5 -7.43 4.22 -6.60
C SER A 5 -8.37 4.27 -7.81
N GLN A 6 -8.04 5.03 -8.85
CA GLN A 6 -8.83 5.14 -10.07
C GLN A 6 -8.29 4.20 -11.16
N GLY A 7 -9.19 3.58 -11.92
CA GLY A 7 -8.86 2.71 -13.05
C GLY A 7 -9.92 2.75 -14.13
N VAL A 8 -9.72 1.97 -15.19
CA VAL A 8 -10.66 1.84 -16.31
C VAL A 8 -10.99 0.36 -16.50
N SER A 9 -12.27 0.03 -16.61
CA SER A 9 -12.73 -1.34 -16.88
C SER A 9 -12.43 -1.74 -18.33
N THR A 10 -12.61 -3.01 -18.66
CA THR A 10 -12.55 -3.48 -20.06
C THR A 10 -13.59 -2.84 -20.96
N ASP A 11 -14.68 -2.34 -20.38
CA ASP A 11 -15.78 -1.69 -21.07
C ASP A 11 -15.58 -0.16 -21.19
N ASN A 12 -14.38 0.34 -20.88
CA ASN A 12 -14.01 1.76 -20.84
C ASN A 12 -14.73 2.61 -19.78
N ASP A 13 -15.32 2.00 -18.76
CA ASP A 13 -15.90 2.73 -17.63
C ASP A 13 -14.83 3.10 -16.60
N VAL A 14 -14.94 4.30 -16.03
CA VAL A 14 -14.10 4.70 -14.89
C VAL A 14 -14.52 3.92 -13.65
N THR A 15 -13.57 3.25 -13.03
CA THR A 15 -13.79 2.41 -11.84
C THR A 15 -12.89 2.82 -10.68
N PHE A 16 -13.28 2.41 -9.47
CA PHE A 16 -12.50 2.62 -8.25
C PHE A 16 -12.07 1.28 -7.66
N LEU A 17 -10.82 1.19 -7.20
CA LEU A 17 -10.25 -0.03 -6.60
C LEU A 17 -10.77 -0.30 -5.17
N GLY A 18 -11.49 0.64 -4.56
CA GLY A 18 -12.00 0.51 -3.20
C GLY A 18 -10.96 0.79 -2.10
N ARG A 19 -11.21 0.27 -0.89
CA ARG A 19 -10.35 0.53 0.29
C ARG A 19 -8.94 -0.01 0.03
N GLY A 20 -7.93 0.82 0.28
CA GLY A 20 -6.53 0.49 -0.01
C GLY A 20 -6.14 0.69 -1.48
N GLY A 21 -7.04 1.18 -2.34
CA GLY A 21 -6.80 1.37 -3.76
C GLY A 21 -5.61 2.26 -4.08
N SER A 22 -5.33 3.27 -3.24
CA SER A 22 -4.18 4.17 -3.43
C SER A 22 -2.86 3.43 -3.24
N ASP A 23 -2.78 2.58 -2.22
CA ASP A 23 -1.60 1.77 -1.93
C ASP A 23 -1.37 0.76 -3.05
N THR A 24 -2.44 0.10 -3.51
CA THR A 24 -2.39 -0.81 -4.67
C THR A 24 -1.91 -0.08 -5.93
N THR A 25 -2.38 1.14 -6.17
CA THR A 25 -1.96 1.95 -7.33
C THR A 25 -0.47 2.30 -7.24
N ALA A 26 -0.01 2.72 -6.06
CA ALA A 26 1.39 3.05 -5.84
C ALA A 26 2.31 1.84 -6.09
N VAL A 27 1.95 0.66 -5.56
CA VAL A 27 2.72 -0.58 -5.77
C VAL A 27 2.71 -1.00 -7.24
N ALA A 28 1.57 -0.93 -7.92
CA ALA A 28 1.47 -1.29 -9.33
C ALA A 28 2.34 -0.39 -10.22
N ILE A 29 2.32 0.92 -9.98
CA ILE A 29 3.16 1.90 -10.70
C ILE A 29 4.64 1.65 -10.40
N ALA A 30 5.01 1.45 -9.13
CA ALA A 30 6.39 1.18 -8.74
C ALA A 30 6.93 -0.08 -9.43
N HIS A 31 6.14 -1.15 -9.49
CA HIS A 31 6.50 -2.38 -10.20
C HIS A 31 6.65 -2.14 -11.71
N ALA A 32 5.68 -1.47 -12.34
CA ALA A 32 5.72 -1.19 -13.78
C ALA A 32 6.91 -0.32 -14.20
N LEU A 33 7.39 0.56 -13.32
CA LEU A 33 8.56 1.40 -13.53
C LEU A 33 9.89 0.71 -13.14
N GLY A 34 9.84 -0.50 -12.58
CA GLY A 34 11.03 -1.20 -12.10
C GLY A 34 11.71 -0.51 -10.91
N ALA A 35 10.93 0.15 -10.05
CA ALA A 35 11.46 0.85 -8.90
C ALA A 35 12.03 -0.11 -7.84
N ASP A 36 13.16 0.26 -7.24
CA ASP A 36 13.80 -0.53 -6.18
C ASP A 36 12.98 -0.58 -4.88
N ALA A 37 12.12 0.42 -4.65
CA ALA A 37 11.27 0.52 -3.48
C ALA A 37 9.97 1.27 -3.77
N CYS A 38 8.92 0.92 -3.02
CA CYS A 38 7.65 1.65 -2.94
C CYS A 38 7.41 2.03 -1.48
N GLU A 39 7.42 3.32 -1.18
CA GLU A 39 7.25 3.85 0.18
C GLU A 39 5.82 4.35 0.37
N LEU A 40 5.09 3.74 1.31
CA LEU A 40 3.75 4.17 1.70
C LEU A 40 3.84 5.02 2.96
N TYR A 41 3.49 6.29 2.83
CA TYR A 41 3.47 7.25 3.94
C TYR A 41 2.10 7.22 4.62
N THR A 42 2.08 6.85 5.90
CA THR A 42 0.87 6.76 6.74
C THR A 42 1.06 7.58 8.01
N ASP A 43 -0.05 7.92 8.66
CA ASP A 43 -0.12 8.66 9.93
C ASP A 43 0.24 7.80 11.15
N VAL A 44 0.40 6.49 10.98
CA VAL A 44 0.89 5.59 12.03
C VAL A 44 2.40 5.35 11.90
N THR A 45 3.09 5.26 13.04
CA THR A 45 4.56 5.17 13.08
C THR A 45 5.11 3.81 12.63
N GLY A 46 4.27 2.88 12.19
CA GLY A 46 4.67 1.60 11.62
C GLY A 46 3.61 0.51 11.80
N VAL A 47 3.93 -0.69 11.36
CA VAL A 47 3.09 -1.88 11.56
C VAL A 47 3.38 -2.50 12.92
N PHE A 48 2.33 -2.89 13.64
CA PHE A 48 2.39 -3.57 14.93
C PHE A 48 1.82 -4.99 14.79
N THR A 49 2.17 -5.88 15.72
CA THR A 49 1.65 -7.27 15.75
C THR A 49 0.13 -7.34 15.86
N THR A 50 -0.48 -6.31 16.45
CA THR A 50 -1.93 -6.11 16.58
C THR A 50 -2.18 -4.61 16.85
N ASP A 51 -3.44 -4.16 16.90
CA ASP A 51 -3.78 -2.79 17.25
C ASP A 51 -3.30 -2.46 18.68
N PRO A 52 -2.31 -1.54 18.85
CA PRO A 52 -1.80 -1.16 20.16
C PRO A 52 -2.83 -0.44 21.03
N ARG A 53 -3.92 0.09 20.43
CA ARG A 53 -5.03 0.72 21.17
C ARG A 53 -5.90 -0.30 21.89
N VAL A 54 -5.93 -1.55 21.39
CA VAL A 54 -6.71 -2.66 21.96
C VAL A 54 -5.84 -3.54 22.84
N VAL A 55 -4.60 -3.80 22.43
CA VAL A 55 -3.65 -4.67 23.14
C VAL A 55 -2.38 -3.88 23.47
N PRO A 56 -2.20 -3.40 24.71
CA PRO A 56 -1.05 -2.60 25.10
C PRO A 56 0.31 -3.32 24.97
N THR A 57 0.30 -4.65 24.93
CA THR A 57 1.50 -5.49 24.73
C THR A 57 1.87 -5.67 23.26
N ALA A 58 1.16 -5.01 22.33
CA ALA A 58 1.46 -5.02 20.90
C ALA A 58 2.90 -4.53 20.67
N ARG A 59 3.66 -5.32 19.93
CA ARG A 59 5.05 -4.99 19.61
C ARG A 59 5.11 -4.42 18.20
N ARG A 60 5.97 -3.43 18.00
CA ARG A 60 6.26 -2.90 16.66
C ARG A 60 6.94 -4.01 15.86
N CYS A 61 6.47 -4.26 14.64
CA CYS A 61 7.15 -5.15 13.72
C CYS A 61 8.47 -4.50 13.28
N PRO A 62 9.63 -5.11 13.58
CA PRO A 62 10.94 -4.49 13.38
C PRO A 62 11.26 -4.26 11.89
N THR A 63 10.63 -5.00 10.99
CA THR A 63 10.78 -4.85 9.54
C THR A 63 9.49 -5.29 8.87
N SER A 64 8.52 -4.38 8.73
CA SER A 64 7.41 -4.57 7.79
C SER A 64 7.83 -4.06 6.41
N ARG A 65 8.90 -4.65 5.87
CA ARG A 65 9.17 -4.50 4.44
C ARG A 65 8.12 -5.36 3.77
N SER A 66 7.13 -4.78 3.10
CA SER A 66 6.27 -5.56 2.21
C SER A 66 7.15 -6.02 1.05
N THR A 67 7.82 -7.15 1.24
CA THR A 67 8.67 -7.77 0.23
C THR A 67 7.75 -8.38 -0.82
N SER A 68 7.25 -7.55 -1.73
CA SER A 68 6.67 -7.98 -2.99
C SER A 68 6.87 -6.90 -4.06
N CYS A 69 8.12 -6.52 -4.26
CA CYS A 69 8.54 -5.94 -5.54
C CYS A 69 9.94 -6.49 -5.83
N SER A 70 10.04 -7.79 -6.09
CA SER A 70 11.26 -8.39 -6.60
C SER A 70 10.89 -9.46 -7.62
N ARG A 71 11.07 -9.06 -8.89
CA ARG A 71 10.95 -9.79 -10.16
C ARG A 71 9.58 -10.33 -10.52
#